data_AF-A0AAD7KXK3-F1
#
_entry.id   AF-A0AAD7KXK3-F1
#
_cell.length_a   1.000
_cell.length_b   1.000
_cell.length_c   1.000
_cell.angle_alpha   90.00
_cell.angle_beta   90.00
_cell.angle_gamma   90.00
#
_symmetry.space_group_name_H-M   'P 1'
#
loop_
_entity.id
_entity.type
_entity.pdbx_description
1 polymer ?
#
loop_
_entity_poly.entity_id
_entity_poly.type
_entity_poly.pdbx_seq_one_letter_code
_entity_poly.pdbx_strand_id
1 'polypeptide(L)'
;MEKLRNECRNIERQIRDIQREEKNVQKSIRDAAKRNDMVSAKSLAKEIVRSRRTVNRLHENKAQLNSISMHLGESVAIARTVGHLSKSAEVMKLVNNLIKAPEMAVTMQEFSKEMTKAGVIEEVVNDAVDTALDSEDIEDEIEEEVDKVLTAIAGETAAELPEAARKERVKQPAQRSHEDDVIAEDVDDEEEMEEIRARLAKVRS
;
A
#
# COMPACT_ATOMS: atom_id res chain seq x y z
N MET A 1 0.10 2.01 -31.29
CA MET A 1 0.73 3.23 -30.74
C MET A 1 -0.27 4.20 -30.11
N GLU A 2 -1.34 4.59 -30.82
CA GLU A 2 -2.36 5.50 -30.26
C GLU A 2 -3.09 4.91 -29.05
N LYS A 3 -3.50 3.62 -29.11
CA LYS A 3 -4.11 2.89 -27.99
C LYS A 3 -3.24 2.97 -26.71
N LEU A 4 -1.95 2.66 -26.80
CA LEU A 4 -1.02 2.71 -25.66
C LEU A 4 -0.92 4.12 -25.05
N ARG A 5 -0.88 5.16 -25.90
CA ARG A 5 -0.83 6.56 -25.44
C ARG A 5 -2.11 6.98 -24.73
N ASN A 6 -3.26 6.52 -25.20
CA ASN A 6 -4.53 6.78 -24.54
C ASN A 6 -4.59 6.07 -23.18
N GLU A 7 -4.10 4.83 -23.07
CA GLU A 7 -4.03 4.15 -21.78
C GLU A 7 -3.10 4.83 -20.78
N CYS A 8 -1.93 5.33 -21.21
CA CYS A 8 -1.07 6.13 -20.33
C CYS A 8 -1.80 7.35 -19.75
N ARG A 9 -2.65 8.03 -20.55
CA ARG A 9 -3.45 9.17 -20.08
C ARG A 9 -4.59 8.75 -19.15
N ASN A 10 -5.19 7.59 -19.39
CA ASN A 10 -6.22 7.03 -18.51
C ASN A 10 -5.63 6.73 -17.13
N ILE A 11 -4.46 6.08 -17.08
CA ILE A 11 -3.73 5.83 -15.84
C ILE A 11 -3.40 7.15 -15.11
N GLU A 12 -2.90 8.17 -15.82
CA GLU A 12 -2.62 9.48 -15.22
C GLU A 12 -3.87 10.18 -14.65
N ARG A 13 -5.04 9.92 -15.23
CA ARG A 13 -6.31 10.42 -14.70
C ARG A 13 -6.69 9.65 -13.44
N GLN A 14 -6.65 8.32 -13.47
CA GLN A 14 -6.92 7.47 -12.32
C GLN A 14 -6.02 7.81 -11.12
N ILE A 15 -4.71 7.98 -11.34
CA ILE A 15 -3.77 8.39 -10.29
C ILE A 15 -4.20 9.72 -9.66
N ARG A 16 -4.57 10.72 -10.47
CA ARG A 16 -5.00 12.02 -9.96
C ARG A 16 -6.32 11.94 -9.19
N ASP A 17 -7.26 11.11 -9.66
CA ASP A 17 -8.56 10.93 -9.03
C ASP A 17 -8.38 10.24 -7.66
N ILE A 18 -7.56 9.18 -7.58
CA ILE A 18 -7.23 8.49 -6.32
C ILE A 18 -6.54 9.45 -5.36
N GLN A 19 -5.49 10.17 -5.80
CA GLN A 19 -4.77 11.13 -4.94
C GLN A 19 -5.65 12.28 -4.45
N ARG A 20 -6.66 12.69 -5.24
CA ARG A 20 -7.64 13.69 -4.80
C ARG A 20 -8.55 13.11 -3.72
N GLU A 21 -8.98 11.87 -3.87
CA GLU A 21 -9.82 11.21 -2.87
C GLU A 21 -9.04 10.90 -1.59
N GLU A 22 -7.77 10.50 -1.68
CA GLU A 22 -6.88 10.35 -0.51
C GLU A 22 -6.83 11.63 0.33
N LYS A 23 -6.79 12.82 -0.28
CA LYS A 23 -6.83 14.09 0.44
C LYS A 23 -8.15 14.32 1.18
N ASN A 24 -9.27 13.81 0.66
CA ASN A 24 -10.56 13.85 1.34
C ASN A 24 -10.56 12.88 2.53
N VAL A 25 -10.07 11.66 2.33
CA VAL A 25 -9.92 10.65 3.40
C VAL A 25 -9.01 11.15 4.52
N GLN A 26 -7.91 11.82 4.20
CA GLN A 26 -7.02 12.45 5.20
C GLN A 26 -7.74 13.47 6.09
N LYS A 27 -8.69 14.26 5.54
CA LYS A 27 -9.51 15.17 6.34
C LYS A 27 -10.45 14.37 7.25
N SER A 28 -11.09 13.34 6.71
CA SER A 28 -11.96 12.45 7.49
C SER A 28 -11.22 11.76 8.64
N ILE A 29 -9.96 11.35 8.45
CA ILE A 29 -9.10 10.80 9.50
C ILE A 29 -8.85 11.85 10.60
N ARG A 30 -8.51 13.09 10.23
CA ARG A 30 -8.32 14.17 11.21
C ARG A 30 -9.58 14.42 12.02
N ASP A 31 -10.74 14.44 11.39
CA ASP A 31 -12.00 14.70 12.07
C ASP A 31 -12.49 13.51 12.90
N ALA A 32 -12.16 12.27 12.52
CA ALA A 32 -12.34 11.08 13.36
C ALA A 32 -11.43 11.13 14.60
N ALA A 33 -10.15 11.45 14.40
CA ALA A 33 -9.17 11.58 15.49
C ALA A 33 -9.54 12.68 16.49
N LYS A 34 -10.03 13.84 16.03
CA LYS A 34 -10.54 14.91 16.92
C LYS A 34 -11.74 14.50 17.76
N ARG A 35 -12.59 13.61 17.22
CA ARG A 35 -13.75 13.04 17.93
C ARG A 35 -13.38 11.86 18.83
N ASN A 36 -12.08 11.55 18.96
CA ASN A 36 -11.56 10.40 19.68
C ASN A 36 -12.10 9.04 19.14
N ASP A 37 -12.51 9.00 17.88
CA ASP A 37 -12.97 7.79 17.19
C ASP A 37 -11.79 7.14 16.46
N MET A 38 -10.98 6.44 17.24
CA MET A 38 -9.76 5.78 16.73
C MET A 38 -10.06 4.57 15.84
N VAL A 39 -11.21 3.91 16.03
CA VAL A 39 -11.63 2.78 15.19
C VAL A 39 -11.89 3.24 13.76
N SER A 40 -12.66 4.32 13.59
CA SER A 40 -12.89 4.90 12.26
C SER A 40 -11.61 5.47 11.66
N ALA A 41 -10.77 6.14 12.46
CA ALA A 41 -9.48 6.66 11.99
C ALA A 41 -8.56 5.54 11.47
N LYS A 42 -8.48 4.40 12.15
CA LYS A 42 -7.68 3.24 11.73
C LYS A 42 -8.23 2.60 10.46
N SER A 43 -9.55 2.49 10.33
CA SER A 43 -10.20 1.96 9.12
C SER A 43 -9.92 2.84 7.90
N LEU A 44 -10.08 4.16 8.03
CA LEU A 44 -9.78 5.12 6.97
C LEU A 44 -8.27 5.18 6.63
N ALA A 45 -7.40 4.98 7.61
CA ALA A 45 -5.96 4.89 7.36
C ALA A 45 -5.59 3.62 6.58
N LYS A 46 -6.25 2.48 6.82
CA LYS A 46 -6.11 1.26 5.99
C LYS A 46 -6.49 1.54 4.54
N GLU A 47 -7.53 2.34 4.31
CA GLU A 47 -7.94 2.75 2.96
C GLU A 47 -6.90 3.61 2.25
N ILE A 48 -6.21 4.51 2.98
CA ILE A 48 -5.07 5.28 2.44
C ILE A 48 -3.92 4.35 2.04
N VAL A 49 -3.56 3.38 2.87
CA VAL A 49 -2.48 2.43 2.55
C VAL A 49 -2.80 1.66 1.28
N ARG A 50 -4.04 1.13 1.16
CA ARG A 50 -4.51 0.45 -0.06
C ARG A 50 -4.46 1.37 -1.28
N SER A 51 -4.93 2.61 -1.15
CA SER A 51 -4.92 3.60 -2.23
C SER A 51 -3.50 3.89 -2.73
N ARG A 52 -2.53 4.05 -1.82
CA ARG A 52 -1.11 4.24 -2.16
C ARG A 52 -0.52 3.04 -2.89
N ARG A 53 -0.83 1.82 -2.46
CA ARG A 53 -0.41 0.60 -3.16
C ARG A 53 -1.00 0.53 -4.57
N THR A 54 -2.28 0.87 -4.74
CA THR A 54 -2.90 0.98 -6.07
C THR A 54 -2.20 2.02 -6.95
N VAL A 55 -1.89 3.21 -6.41
CA VAL A 55 -1.15 4.26 -7.14
C VAL A 55 0.24 3.79 -7.57
N ASN A 56 0.97 3.09 -6.69
CA ASN A 56 2.27 2.52 -7.02
C ASN A 56 2.16 1.52 -8.18
N ARG A 57 1.17 0.62 -8.13
CA ARG A 57 0.93 -0.34 -9.22
C ARG A 57 0.55 0.34 -10.54
N LEU A 58 -0.23 1.42 -10.48
CA LEU A 58 -0.54 2.25 -11.65
C LEU A 58 0.71 2.91 -12.24
N HIS A 59 1.66 3.36 -11.40
CA HIS A 59 2.94 3.89 -11.86
C HIS A 59 3.79 2.81 -12.55
N GLU A 60 3.84 1.60 -12.00
CA GLU A 60 4.52 0.46 -12.62
C GLU A 60 3.91 0.11 -13.97
N ASN A 61 2.57 0.04 -14.05
CA ASN A 61 1.86 -0.22 -15.30
C ASN A 61 2.19 0.85 -16.36
N LYS A 62 2.23 2.13 -15.97
CA LYS A 62 2.63 3.23 -16.86
C LYS A 62 4.07 3.06 -17.36
N ALA A 63 5.00 2.68 -16.49
CA ALA A 63 6.38 2.43 -16.88
C ALA A 63 6.47 1.29 -17.90
N GLN A 64 5.76 0.19 -17.68
CA GLN A 64 5.69 -0.95 -18.61
C GLN A 64 5.11 -0.54 -19.97
N LEU A 65 4.04 0.27 -20.01
CA LEU A 65 3.46 0.81 -21.27
C LEU A 65 4.45 1.70 -22.04
N ASN A 66 5.24 2.51 -21.33
CA ASN A 66 6.26 3.33 -21.95
C ASN A 66 7.38 2.47 -22.56
N SER A 67 7.82 1.43 -21.85
CA SER A 67 8.79 0.47 -22.38
C SER A 67 8.27 -0.23 -23.64
N ILE A 68 7.02 -0.71 -23.64
CA ILE A 68 6.38 -1.29 -24.85
C ILE A 68 6.39 -0.27 -25.99
N SER A 69 6.04 0.99 -25.71
CA SER A 69 6.04 2.05 -26.72
C SER A 69 7.44 2.29 -27.29
N MET A 70 8.49 2.26 -26.48
CA MET A 70 9.87 2.39 -26.93
C MET A 70 10.29 1.22 -27.84
N HIS A 71 10.12 -0.03 -27.37
CA HIS A 71 10.48 -1.21 -28.15
C HIS A 71 9.69 -1.33 -29.46
N LEU A 72 8.42 -0.91 -29.46
CA LEU A 72 7.63 -0.86 -30.68
C LEU A 72 8.13 0.23 -31.63
N GLY A 73 8.54 1.39 -31.11
CA GLY A 73 9.16 2.45 -31.88
C GLY A 73 10.45 1.98 -32.58
N GLU A 74 11.29 1.25 -31.84
CA GLU A 74 12.50 0.61 -32.37
C GLU A 74 12.17 -0.42 -33.44
N SER A 75 11.21 -1.31 -33.18
CA SER A 75 10.79 -2.35 -34.13
C SER A 75 10.27 -1.76 -35.45
N VAL A 76 9.52 -0.65 -35.38
CA VAL A 76 9.08 0.09 -36.56
C VAL A 76 10.25 0.75 -37.29
N ALA A 77 11.25 1.28 -36.58
CA ALA A 77 12.44 1.86 -37.21
C ALA A 77 13.27 0.79 -37.94
N ILE A 78 13.50 -0.36 -37.33
CA ILE A 78 14.19 -1.51 -37.94
C ILE A 78 13.41 -2.02 -39.15
N ALA A 79 12.09 -2.13 -39.07
CA ALA A 79 11.26 -2.55 -40.19
C ALA A 79 11.37 -1.61 -41.41
N ARG A 80 11.56 -0.29 -41.18
CA ARG A 80 11.76 0.68 -42.27
C ARG A 80 13.13 0.56 -42.94
N THR A 81 14.16 0.13 -42.21
CA THR A 81 15.53 0.02 -42.74
C THR A 81 15.81 -1.35 -43.34
N VAL A 82 15.35 -2.42 -42.69
CA VAL A 82 15.66 -3.82 -43.07
C VAL A 82 14.46 -4.57 -43.66
N GLY A 83 13.29 -3.94 -43.71
CA GLY A 83 12.09 -4.48 -44.38
C GLY A 83 11.36 -5.59 -43.63
N HIS A 84 11.84 -6.02 -42.46
CA HIS A 84 11.19 -7.05 -41.64
C HIS A 84 11.07 -6.60 -40.18
N LEU A 85 9.95 -6.97 -39.54
CA LEU A 85 9.83 -6.86 -38.08
C LEU A 85 10.43 -8.10 -37.43
N SER A 86 11.31 -7.89 -36.46
CA SER A 86 11.83 -8.95 -35.61
C SER A 86 10.90 -9.19 -34.43
N LYS A 87 10.84 -10.45 -33.98
CA LYS A 87 10.14 -10.82 -32.76
C LYS A 87 10.82 -10.19 -31.54
N SER A 88 10.04 -9.67 -30.59
CA SER A 88 10.54 -9.09 -29.34
C SER A 88 9.98 -9.83 -28.13
N ALA A 89 10.82 -10.66 -27.49
CA ALA A 89 10.50 -11.34 -26.25
C ALA A 89 10.27 -10.34 -25.09
N GLU A 90 10.94 -9.18 -25.12
CA GLU A 90 10.78 -8.12 -24.11
C GLU A 90 9.39 -7.48 -24.18
N VAL A 91 8.94 -7.12 -25.39
CA VAL A 91 7.56 -6.64 -25.61
C VAL A 91 6.56 -7.69 -25.14
N MET A 92 6.81 -8.96 -25.47
CA MET A 92 5.93 -10.06 -25.07
C MET A 92 5.79 -10.18 -23.55
N LYS A 93 6.91 -10.10 -22.82
CA LYS A 93 6.92 -10.16 -21.35
C LYS A 93 6.17 -8.98 -20.73
N LEU A 94 6.42 -7.76 -21.23
CA LEU A 94 5.75 -6.55 -20.73
C LEU A 94 4.24 -6.59 -20.97
N VAL A 95 3.82 -7.07 -22.15
CA VAL A 95 2.40 -7.25 -22.47
C VAL A 95 1.76 -8.30 -21.55
N ASN A 96 2.43 -9.43 -21.30
CA ASN A 96 1.91 -10.46 -20.40
C ASN A 96 1.72 -9.93 -18.97
N ASN A 97 2.68 -9.16 -18.45
CA ASN A 97 2.56 -8.52 -17.14
C ASN A 97 1.36 -7.57 -17.08
N LEU A 98 1.18 -6.73 -18.09
CA LEU A 98 0.05 -5.79 -18.12
C LEU A 98 -1.30 -6.47 -18.36
N ILE A 99 -1.36 -7.64 -19.01
CA ILE A 99 -2.60 -8.42 -19.13
C ILE A 99 -3.10 -8.86 -17.74
N LYS A 100 -2.20 -9.08 -16.79
CA LYS A 100 -2.55 -9.47 -15.40
C LYS A 100 -3.05 -8.28 -14.57
N ALA A 101 -2.85 -7.04 -15.01
CA ALA A 101 -3.46 -5.88 -14.38
C ALA A 101 -4.93 -5.76 -14.83
N PRO A 102 -5.92 -5.90 -13.94
CA PRO A 102 -7.34 -5.86 -14.31
C PRO A 102 -7.74 -4.60 -15.07
N GLU A 103 -7.11 -3.47 -14.76
CA GLU A 103 -7.37 -2.19 -15.43
C GLU A 103 -6.90 -2.19 -16.90
N MET A 104 -5.88 -2.99 -17.23
CA MET A 104 -5.23 -3.03 -18.55
C MET A 104 -5.52 -4.31 -19.35
N ALA A 105 -6.11 -5.32 -18.70
CA ALA A 105 -6.29 -6.66 -19.23
C ALA A 105 -6.92 -6.67 -20.63
N VAL A 106 -8.04 -5.97 -20.80
CA VAL A 106 -8.79 -5.92 -22.07
C VAL A 106 -7.94 -5.29 -23.17
N THR A 107 -7.41 -4.09 -22.94
CA THR A 107 -6.63 -3.37 -23.95
C THR A 107 -5.34 -4.10 -24.32
N MET A 108 -4.68 -4.74 -23.35
CA MET A 108 -3.44 -5.48 -23.60
C MET A 108 -3.68 -6.83 -24.26
N GLN A 109 -4.83 -7.46 -24.02
CA GLN A 109 -5.21 -8.69 -24.72
C GLN A 109 -5.50 -8.40 -26.21
N GLU A 110 -6.18 -7.30 -26.52
CA GLU A 110 -6.36 -6.85 -27.90
C GLU A 110 -5.02 -6.49 -28.56
N PHE A 111 -4.19 -5.73 -27.83
CA PHE A 111 -2.85 -5.36 -28.29
C PHE A 111 -1.98 -6.59 -28.57
N SER A 112 -2.03 -7.59 -27.70
CA SER A 112 -1.33 -8.86 -27.87
C SER A 112 -1.75 -9.54 -29.18
N LYS A 113 -3.06 -9.67 -29.43
CA LYS A 113 -3.58 -10.26 -30.67
C LYS A 113 -3.12 -9.50 -31.92
N GLU A 114 -3.12 -8.17 -31.89
CA GLU A 114 -2.64 -7.34 -33.02
C GLU A 114 -1.13 -7.53 -33.25
N MET A 115 -0.35 -7.58 -32.17
CA MET A 115 1.11 -7.74 -32.25
C MET A 115 1.53 -9.15 -32.67
N THR A 116 0.80 -10.19 -32.28
CA THR A 116 1.01 -11.56 -32.77
C THR A 116 0.74 -11.64 -34.28
N LYS A 117 -0.35 -11.03 -34.76
CA LYS A 117 -0.66 -10.96 -36.21
C LYS A 117 0.40 -10.19 -36.99
N ALA A 118 0.97 -9.14 -36.40
CA ALA A 118 2.04 -8.36 -37.00
C ALA A 118 3.43 -9.05 -36.93
N GLY A 119 3.53 -10.24 -36.33
CA GLY A 119 4.77 -11.01 -36.21
C GLY A 119 5.76 -10.46 -35.18
N VAL A 120 5.32 -9.52 -34.33
CA VAL A 120 6.18 -8.86 -33.32
C VAL A 120 6.34 -9.71 -32.07
N ILE A 121 5.32 -10.49 -31.73
CA ILE A 121 5.33 -11.38 -30.57
C ILE A 121 4.80 -12.74 -30.98
N GLU A 122 5.21 -13.77 -30.26
CA GLU A 122 4.77 -15.13 -30.52
C GLU A 122 3.38 -15.38 -29.95
N GLU A 123 2.67 -16.34 -30.53
CA GLU A 123 1.40 -16.81 -29.98
C GLU A 123 1.70 -17.58 -28.68
N VAL A 124 1.39 -16.96 -27.54
CA VAL A 124 1.49 -17.64 -26.25
C VAL A 124 0.11 -18.02 -25.78
N VAL A 125 -0.07 -19.32 -25.53
CA VAL A 125 -1.18 -19.84 -24.76
C VAL A 125 -1.02 -19.31 -23.34
N ASN A 126 -1.89 -18.38 -22.93
CA ASN A 126 -1.93 -17.87 -21.56
C ASN A 126 -2.34 -19.03 -20.64
N ASP A 127 -1.37 -19.80 -20.16
CA ASP A 127 -1.58 -20.62 -18.96
C ASP A 127 -1.77 -19.63 -17.80
N ALA A 128 -3.00 -19.59 -17.31
CA ALA A 128 -3.39 -18.81 -16.16
C ALA A 128 -2.66 -19.35 -14.92
N VAL A 129 -1.41 -18.92 -14.73
CA VAL A 129 -0.75 -19.07 -13.44
C VAL A 129 -1.33 -17.98 -12.55
N ASP A 130 -2.33 -18.41 -11.82
CA ASP A 130 -2.95 -17.73 -10.70
C ASP A 130 -1.85 -17.16 -9.78
N THR A 131 -1.75 -15.83 -9.73
CA THR A 131 -0.96 -15.13 -8.71
C THR A 131 -1.91 -14.16 -8.01
N ALA A 132 -2.95 -14.74 -7.41
CA ALA A 132 -3.80 -14.09 -6.43
C ALA A 132 -3.39 -14.50 -4.99
N LEU A 133 -2.10 -14.75 -4.75
CA LEU A 133 -1.55 -15.18 -3.46
C LEU A 133 -0.67 -14.12 -2.78
N ASP A 134 -1.03 -12.84 -2.93
CA ASP A 134 -0.43 -11.77 -2.12
C ASP A 134 -1.34 -11.35 -0.95
N SER A 135 -2.52 -11.93 -0.78
CA SER A 135 -3.49 -11.41 0.21
C SER A 135 -3.19 -11.74 1.67
N GLU A 136 -2.37 -12.75 1.98
CA GLU A 136 -2.15 -13.20 3.38
C GLU A 136 -0.88 -12.64 4.04
N ASP A 137 0.21 -12.40 3.30
CA ASP A 137 1.46 -11.79 3.84
C ASP A 137 1.37 -10.26 3.97
N ILE A 138 0.24 -9.68 3.55
CA ILE A 138 0.02 -8.24 3.42
C ILE A 138 -0.64 -7.61 4.66
N GLU A 139 -1.38 -8.36 5.47
CA GLU A 139 -2.17 -7.75 6.56
C GLU A 139 -1.31 -7.17 7.70
N ASP A 140 -0.24 -7.86 8.11
CA ASP A 140 0.65 -7.41 9.19
C ASP A 140 1.47 -6.17 8.77
N GLU A 141 1.98 -6.16 7.53
CA GLU A 141 2.69 -5.00 6.97
C GLU A 141 1.75 -3.79 6.82
N ILE A 142 0.47 -4.03 6.47
CA ILE A 142 -0.53 -2.97 6.42
C ILE A 142 -0.71 -2.32 7.78
N GLU A 143 -0.67 -3.06 8.88
CA GLU A 143 -0.90 -2.48 10.21
C GLU A 143 0.22 -1.51 10.62
N GLU A 144 1.48 -1.86 10.36
CA GLU A 144 2.59 -0.92 10.55
C GLU A 144 2.49 0.32 9.64
N GLU A 145 2.10 0.13 8.37
CA GLU A 145 1.91 1.25 7.44
C GLU A 145 0.76 2.17 7.86
N VAL A 146 -0.30 1.60 8.46
CA VAL A 146 -1.43 2.35 9.02
C VAL A 146 -0.98 3.25 10.16
N ASP A 147 -0.17 2.74 11.09
CA ASP A 147 0.34 3.54 12.21
C ASP A 147 1.26 4.66 11.74
N LYS A 148 2.08 4.40 10.70
CA LYS A 148 2.89 5.44 10.02
C LYS A 148 1.99 6.52 9.40
N VAL A 149 0.89 6.15 8.75
CA VAL A 149 -0.08 7.09 8.17
C VAL A 149 -0.75 7.95 9.25
N LEU A 150 -1.23 7.33 10.33
CA LEU A 150 -1.86 8.03 11.45
C LEU A 150 -0.89 9.01 12.11
N THR A 151 0.36 8.59 12.33
CA THR A 151 1.42 9.43 12.90
C THR A 151 1.75 10.61 11.99
N ALA A 152 1.86 10.39 10.67
CA ALA A 152 2.12 11.45 9.71
C ALA A 152 0.99 12.50 9.71
N ILE A 153 -0.27 12.06 9.70
CA ILE A 153 -1.44 12.96 9.73
C ILE A 153 -1.52 13.73 11.06
N ALA A 154 -1.20 13.09 12.18
CA ALA A 154 -1.13 13.74 13.49
C ALA A 154 -0.01 14.79 13.54
N GLY A 155 1.15 14.48 12.96
CA GLY A 155 2.29 15.40 12.84
C GLY A 155 1.98 16.62 11.98
N GLU A 156 1.32 16.43 10.83
CA GLU A 156 0.85 17.52 9.96
C GLU A 156 -0.15 18.42 10.69
N THR A 157 -1.11 17.82 11.40
CA THR A 157 -2.09 18.57 12.21
C THR A 157 -1.40 19.36 13.33
N ALA A 158 -0.37 18.80 13.97
CA ALA A 158 0.42 19.48 14.98
C ALA A 158 1.30 20.61 14.40
N ALA A 159 1.64 20.57 13.12
CA ALA A 159 2.35 21.62 12.40
C ALA A 159 1.45 22.78 11.95
N GLU A 160 0.17 22.51 11.69
CA GLU A 160 -0.82 23.53 11.34
C GLU A 160 -1.33 24.34 12.56
N LEU A 161 -1.07 23.90 13.80
CA LEU A 161 -1.49 24.61 15.01
C LEU A 161 -0.56 25.79 15.36
N PRO A 162 -1.10 26.99 15.69
CA PRO A 162 -0.29 28.13 16.11
C PRO A 162 0.56 27.79 17.34
N GLU A 163 1.76 28.37 17.42
CA GLU A 163 2.80 28.04 18.41
C GLU A 163 2.33 28.06 19.88
N ALA A 164 1.28 28.85 20.17
CA ALA A 164 0.61 28.90 21.46
C ALA A 164 -0.06 27.57 21.86
N ALA A 165 -0.72 26.87 20.93
CA ALA A 165 -1.37 25.58 21.17
C ALA A 165 -0.37 24.40 21.22
N ARG A 166 0.80 24.54 20.58
CA ARG A 166 1.91 23.57 20.68
C ARG A 166 2.46 23.48 22.10
N LYS A 167 2.56 24.60 22.82
CA LYS A 167 3.09 24.64 24.20
C LYS A 167 2.12 24.08 25.24
N GLU A 168 0.82 24.07 24.96
CA GLU A 168 -0.20 23.54 25.88
C GLU A 168 -0.27 22.01 25.85
N ARG A 169 -0.07 21.39 24.69
CA ARG A 169 -0.02 19.92 24.54
C ARG A 169 1.22 19.26 25.15
N VAL A 170 2.33 19.99 25.32
CA VAL A 170 3.55 19.48 25.98
C VAL A 170 3.38 19.34 27.50
N LYS A 171 2.32 19.94 28.10
CA LYS A 171 2.07 19.88 29.54
C LYS A 171 1.09 18.79 30.00
N GLN A 172 0.47 18.03 29.10
CA GLN A 172 -0.28 16.84 29.50
C GLN A 172 0.61 15.59 29.33
N PRO A 173 1.05 14.95 30.44
CA PRO A 173 1.72 13.68 30.34
C PRO A 173 0.74 12.63 29.80
N ALA A 174 1.20 11.89 28.80
CA ALA A 174 0.52 10.75 28.22
C ALA A 174 0.31 9.67 29.29
N GLN A 175 -0.95 9.43 29.68
CA GLN A 175 -1.34 8.11 30.19
C GLN A 175 -1.29 7.15 28.99
N ARG A 176 -0.17 6.42 28.88
CA ARG A 176 -0.08 5.22 28.07
C ARG A 176 -0.74 4.09 28.83
N SER A 177 -1.88 3.62 28.34
CA SER A 177 -2.40 2.28 28.64
C SER A 177 -1.57 1.27 27.85
N HIS A 178 -0.78 0.45 28.55
CA HIS A 178 -0.21 -0.79 28.02
C HIS A 178 -0.66 -1.93 28.94
N GLU A 179 -1.63 -2.70 28.44
CA GLU A 179 -1.86 -4.13 28.67
C GLU A 179 -1.23 -4.79 27.41
N ASP A 180 -0.40 -5.84 27.39
CA ASP A 180 -0.18 -6.98 28.27
C ASP A 180 1.28 -7.53 28.21
N ASP A 181 1.66 -8.18 29.31
CA ASP A 181 2.57 -9.34 29.51
C ASP A 181 4.04 -9.34 29.02
N VAL A 182 4.98 -9.22 29.97
CA VAL A 182 5.86 -10.36 30.36
C VAL A 182 6.29 -10.22 31.83
N ILE A 183 6.19 -11.34 32.53
CA ILE A 183 6.43 -11.58 33.96
C ILE A 183 7.90 -11.33 34.33
N ALA A 184 8.14 -10.48 35.34
CA ALA A 184 9.37 -10.50 36.13
C ALA A 184 9.02 -10.14 37.59
N GLU A 185 9.27 -11.10 38.46
CA GLU A 185 9.10 -11.08 39.91
C GLU A 185 9.82 -9.87 40.56
N ASP A 186 9.11 -9.14 41.40
CA ASP A 186 9.65 -8.49 42.61
C ASP A 186 8.45 -8.17 43.52
N VAL A 187 8.03 -9.18 44.28
CA VAL A 187 7.00 -9.06 45.33
C VAL A 187 7.68 -8.48 46.56
N ASP A 188 7.61 -7.17 46.72
CA ASP A 188 8.00 -6.46 47.94
C ASP A 188 6.74 -6.12 48.75
N ASP A 189 6.04 -7.17 49.21
CA ASP A 189 4.93 -7.05 50.16
C ASP A 189 5.38 -7.65 51.51
N GLU A 190 6.16 -6.87 52.27
CA GLU A 190 6.55 -7.18 53.67
C GLU A 190 5.32 -7.48 54.56
N GLU A 191 4.15 -6.96 54.21
CA GLU A 191 2.89 -7.17 54.95
C GLU A 191 2.32 -8.60 54.80
N GLU A 192 2.43 -9.25 53.63
CA GLU A 192 1.96 -10.63 53.45
C GLU A 192 2.85 -11.65 54.17
N MET A 193 4.16 -11.37 54.27
CA MET A 193 5.11 -12.22 54.99
C MET A 193 4.89 -12.20 56.50
N GLU A 194 4.38 -11.10 57.07
CA GLU A 194 3.98 -11.05 58.49
C GLU A 194 2.68 -11.80 58.76
N GLU A 195 1.70 -11.73 57.85
CA GLU A 195 0.45 -12.49 57.99
C GLU A 195 0.67 -14.01 57.92
N ILE A 196 1.58 -14.48 57.06
CA ILE A 196 1.92 -15.91 56.94
C ILE A 196 2.68 -16.39 58.20
N ARG A 197 3.56 -15.56 58.77
CA ARG A 197 4.26 -15.88 60.04
C ARG A 197 3.31 -15.95 61.22
N ALA A 198 2.31 -15.06 61.28
CA ALA A 198 1.28 -15.09 62.33
C ALA A 198 0.39 -16.34 62.26
N ARG A 199 0.04 -16.80 61.04
CA ARG A 199 -0.71 -18.06 60.85
C ARG A 199 0.11 -19.29 61.25
N LEU A 200 1.40 -19.35 60.92
CA LEU A 200 2.28 -20.48 61.27
C LEU A 200 2.55 -20.58 62.79
N ALA A 201 2.64 -19.46 63.50
CA ALA A 201 2.80 -19.46 64.96
C ALA A 201 1.57 -20.03 65.69
N LYS A 202 0.37 -19.88 65.12
CA LYS A 202 -0.89 -20.36 65.70
C LYS A 202 -1.10 -21.87 65.56
N VAL A 203 -0.35 -22.54 64.68
CA VAL A 203 -0.42 -24.00 64.46
C VAL A 203 0.66 -24.74 65.28
N ARG A 204 1.58 -24.02 65.93
CA ARG A 204 2.70 -24.57 66.71
C ARG A 204 2.55 -24.36 68.23
N SER A 205 1.39 -23.92 68.69
CA SER A 205 0.91 -24.00 70.09
C SER A 205 -0.19 -25.04 70.19
#